data_AF-A0A7Y9HW71-F1
#
_entry.id   AF-A0A7Y9HW71-F1
#
_cell.length_a   1.000
_cell.length_b   1.000
_cell.length_c   1.000
_cell.angle_alpha   90.00
_cell.angle_beta   90.00
_cell.angle_gamma   90.00
#
_symmetry.space_group_name_H-M   'P 1'
#
loop_
_entity.id
_entity.type
_entity.pdbx_description
1 polymer ?
#
loop_
_entity_poly.entity_id
_entity_poly.type
_entity_poly.pdbx_seq_one_letter_code
_entity_poly.pdbx_strand_id
1 'polypeptide(L)'
;MRIKTIVVILITVMLTIVLMQNTEPVSFSFLWATFRMSKLVMMTAISVIAFILGVLVGRPSRVKKLGGTFIEGEHQREDPNTLSDEDKEYIN
;
A
#
# COMPACT_ATOMS: atom_id res chain seq x y z
N MET A 1 -11.87 2.10 38.56
CA MET A 1 -11.46 2.00 37.14
C MET A 1 -11.42 3.39 36.55
N ARG A 2 -10.36 3.77 35.83
CA ARG A 2 -10.34 5.07 35.13
C ARG A 2 -11.35 5.00 33.97
N ILE A 3 -11.98 6.13 33.63
CA ILE A 3 -12.97 6.20 32.52
C ILE A 3 -12.43 5.56 31.23
N LYS A 4 -11.14 5.74 30.95
CA LYS A 4 -10.44 5.16 29.80
C LYS A 4 -10.49 3.63 29.79
N THR A 5 -10.35 2.98 30.96
CA THR A 5 -10.40 1.52 31.07
C THR A 5 -11.80 0.98 30.80
N ILE A 6 -12.82 1.67 31.31
CA ILE A 6 -14.23 1.29 31.08
C ILE A 6 -14.57 1.41 29.58
N VAL A 7 -14.14 2.50 28.94
CA VAL A 7 -14.34 2.72 27.50
C VAL A 7 -13.65 1.64 26.68
N VAL A 8 -12.39 1.30 26.99
CA VAL A 8 -11.66 0.24 26.29
C VAL A 8 -12.38 -1.10 26.43
N ILE A 9 -12.80 -1.48 27.64
CA ILE A 9 -13.54 -2.72 27.88
C ILE A 9 -14.84 -2.76 27.07
N LEU A 10 -15.60 -1.66 27.06
CA LEU A 10 -16.85 -1.57 26.31
C LEU A 10 -16.62 -1.75 24.81
N ILE A 11 -15.60 -1.09 24.26
CA ILE A 11 -15.21 -1.24 22.85
C ILE A 11 -14.81 -2.69 22.55
N THR A 12 -14.00 -3.32 23.42
CA THR A 12 -13.55 -4.70 23.20
C THR A 12 -14.72 -5.69 23.22
N VAL A 13 -15.64 -5.55 24.18
CA VAL A 13 -16.84 -6.41 24.24
C VAL A 13 -17.70 -6.21 22.99
N MET A 14 -17.92 -4.96 22.57
CA MET A 14 -18.74 -4.65 21.40
C MET A 14 -18.09 -5.19 20.12
N LEU A 15 -16.78 -5.02 19.96
CA LEU A 15 -16.01 -5.59 18.86
C LEU A 15 -16.15 -7.12 18.82
N THR A 16 -16.03 -7.78 19.97
CA THR A 16 -16.15 -9.24 20.07
C THR A 16 -17.54 -9.71 19.63
N ILE A 17 -18.61 -9.03 20.04
CA ILE A 17 -19.98 -9.34 19.62
C ILE A 17 -20.14 -9.19 18.10
N VAL A 18 -19.66 -8.07 17.54
CA VAL A 18 -19.73 -7.84 16.09
C VAL A 18 -18.98 -8.93 15.32
N LEU A 19 -17.81 -9.34 15.82
CA LEU A 19 -17.06 -10.44 15.22
C LEU A 19 -17.87 -11.73 15.26
N MET A 20 -18.39 -12.13 16.43
CA MET A 20 -19.20 -13.34 16.57
C MET A 20 -20.41 -13.34 15.62
N GLN A 21 -21.14 -12.23 15.51
CA GLN A 21 -22.29 -12.11 14.61
C GLN A 21 -21.92 -12.29 13.12
N ASN A 22 -20.70 -11.95 12.73
CA ASN A 22 -20.24 -12.04 11.34
C ASN A 22 -19.40 -13.30 11.06
N THR A 23 -19.32 -14.25 12.01
CA THR A 23 -18.65 -15.54 11.76
C THR A 23 -19.48 -16.52 10.95
N GLU A 24 -20.75 -16.19 10.64
CA GLU A 24 -21.61 -17.04 9.83
C GLU A 24 -20.97 -17.45 8.51
N PRO A 25 -21.10 -18.73 8.11
CA PRO A 25 -20.49 -19.24 6.89
C PRO A 25 -21.23 -18.72 5.65
N VAL A 26 -20.46 -18.29 4.67
CA VAL A 26 -20.90 -17.99 3.30
C VAL A 26 -20.31 -19.02 2.35
N SER A 27 -21.12 -19.46 1.39
CA SER A 27 -20.69 -20.29 0.29
C SER A 27 -19.95 -19.45 -0.75
N PHE A 28 -18.69 -19.79 -0.99
CA PHE A 28 -17.88 -19.20 -2.03
C PHE A 28 -17.57 -20.24 -3.09
N SER A 29 -18.02 -19.99 -4.32
CA SER A 29 -17.75 -20.85 -5.46
C SER A 29 -16.64 -20.24 -6.30
N PHE A 30 -15.58 -21.01 -6.56
CA PHE A 30 -14.51 -20.61 -7.46
C PHE A 30 -14.25 -21.70 -8.48
N LEU A 31 -14.50 -21.37 -9.75
CA LEU A 31 -14.46 -22.31 -10.87
C LEU A 31 -15.36 -23.53 -10.60
N TRP A 32 -14.77 -24.65 -10.18
CA TRP A 32 -15.43 -25.94 -9.96
C TRP A 32 -15.53 -26.33 -8.47
N ALA A 33 -14.98 -25.53 -7.57
CA ALA A 33 -14.93 -25.83 -6.14
C ALA A 33 -15.84 -24.89 -5.35
N THR A 34 -16.50 -25.44 -4.32
CA THR A 34 -17.31 -24.66 -3.37
C THR A 34 -16.70 -24.77 -1.98
N PHE A 35 -16.44 -23.62 -1.38
CA PHE A 35 -15.86 -23.48 -0.06
C PHE A 35 -16.85 -22.80 0.88
N ARG A 36 -16.83 -23.19 2.15
CA ARG A 36 -17.57 -22.50 3.21
C ARG A 36 -16.57 -21.80 4.11
N MET A 37 -16.67 -20.48 4.18
CA MET A 37 -15.83 -19.66 5.04
C MET A 37 -16.66 -18.56 5.68
N SER A 38 -16.22 -18.00 6.81
CA SER A 38 -16.96 -16.92 7.46
C SER A 38 -17.00 -15.66 6.59
N LYS A 39 -18.09 -14.86 6.73
CA LYS A 39 -18.22 -13.56 6.06
C LYS A 39 -17.00 -12.66 6.28
N LEU A 40 -16.47 -12.65 7.51
CA LEU A 40 -15.28 -11.87 7.87
C LEU A 40 -14.03 -12.28 7.07
N VAL A 41 -13.75 -13.58 6.98
CA VAL A 41 -12.59 -14.09 6.23
C VAL A 41 -12.74 -13.75 4.75
N MET A 42 -13.94 -13.92 4.20
CA MET A 42 -14.23 -13.60 2.80
C MET A 42 -14.00 -12.11 2.48
N MET A 43 -14.57 -11.21 3.28
CA MET A 43 -14.44 -9.77 3.08
C MET A 43 -12.98 -9.31 3.21
N THR A 44 -12.26 -9.86 4.19
CA THR A 44 -10.84 -9.52 4.41
C THR A 44 -9.99 -9.99 3.23
N ALA A 45 -10.18 -11.23 2.77
CA ALA A 45 -9.44 -11.78 1.64
C ALA A 45 -9.65 -10.98 0.35
N ILE A 46 -10.91 -10.65 0.00
CA ILE A 46 -11.21 -9.80 -1.17
C ILE A 46 -10.56 -8.43 -1.00
N SER A 47 -10.69 -7.80 0.16
CA SER A 47 -10.16 -6.46 0.41
C SER A 47 -8.64 -6.43 0.22
N VAL A 48 -7.91 -7.43 0.74
CA VAL A 48 -6.45 -7.53 0.56
C VAL A 48 -6.09 -7.72 -0.91
N ILE A 49 -6.78 -8.62 -1.62
CA ILE A 49 -6.52 -8.85 -3.06
C ILE A 49 -6.79 -7.58 -3.87
N ALA A 50 -7.94 -6.94 -3.65
CA ALA A 50 -8.30 -5.70 -4.34
C ALA A 50 -7.31 -4.56 -4.02
N PHE A 51 -6.84 -4.47 -2.78
CA PHE A 51 -5.83 -3.50 -2.39
C PHE A 51 -4.50 -3.74 -3.11
N ILE A 52 -4.00 -4.99 -3.15
CA ILE A 52 -2.76 -5.34 -3.86
C ILE A 52 -2.89 -5.02 -5.35
N LEU A 53 -4.00 -5.42 -5.98
CA LEU A 53 -4.26 -5.11 -7.39
C LEU A 53 -4.35 -3.60 -7.62
N GLY A 54 -5.04 -2.87 -6.74
CA GLY A 54 -5.14 -1.42 -6.79
C GLY A 54 -3.78 -0.72 -6.66
N VAL A 55 -2.91 -1.21 -5.78
CA VAL A 55 -1.53 -0.70 -5.65
C VAL A 55 -0.72 -1.04 -6.89
N LEU A 56 -0.84 -2.25 -7.44
CA LEU A 56 -0.08 -2.66 -8.63
C LEU A 56 -0.49 -1.88 -9.88
N VAL A 57 -1.80 -1.71 -10.10
CA VAL A 57 -2.36 -0.94 -11.24
C VAL A 57 -2.15 0.56 -11.04
N GLY A 58 -2.36 1.04 -9.81
CA GLY A 58 -2.24 2.44 -9.45
C GLY A 58 -0.80 2.91 -9.27
N ARG A 59 0.19 2.00 -9.26
CA ARG A 59 1.61 2.38 -9.21
C ARG A 59 1.90 3.22 -10.44
N PRO A 60 2.18 4.54 -10.29
CA PRO A 60 2.52 5.37 -11.43
C PRO A 60 3.79 4.77 -12.04
N SER A 61 3.64 4.16 -13.21
CA SER A 61 4.78 3.77 -14.03
C SER A 61 5.56 5.07 -14.25
N ARG A 62 6.86 5.08 -13.89
CA ARG A 62 7.71 6.27 -14.01
C ARG A 62 7.36 6.94 -15.33
N VAL A 63 6.90 8.18 -15.26
CA VAL A 63 6.42 8.91 -16.42
C VAL A 63 7.52 8.82 -17.46
N LYS A 64 7.31 8.02 -18.52
CA LYS A 64 8.17 8.09 -19.70
C LYS A 64 7.89 9.47 -20.27
N LYS A 65 8.69 10.45 -19.88
CA LYS A 65 8.71 11.75 -20.55
C LYS A 65 8.94 11.43 -22.02
N LEU A 66 7.97 11.79 -22.87
CA LEU A 66 8.23 11.90 -24.30
C LEU A 66 9.28 12.99 -24.45
N GLY A 67 10.52 12.59 -24.74
CA GLY A 67 11.69 13.47 -24.74
C GLY A 67 12.82 12.77 -24.02
N GLY A 68 13.62 12.03 -24.78
CA GLY A 68 14.65 11.13 -24.27
C GLY A 68 15.67 11.83 -23.37
N THR A 69 15.61 11.53 -22.08
CA THR A 69 16.78 11.39 -21.20
C THR A 69 16.28 10.83 -19.88
N PHE A 70 16.76 9.65 -19.52
CA PHE A 70 16.50 9.06 -18.21
C PHE A 70 17.34 9.85 -17.20
N ILE A 71 16.70 10.56 -16.27
CA ILE A 71 17.39 10.94 -15.03
C ILE A 71 16.99 9.89 -14.01
N GLU A 72 17.87 8.91 -13.89
CA GLU A 72 17.86 7.94 -12.81
C GLU A 72 18.13 8.72 -11.51
N GLY A 73 17.24 8.55 -10.54
CA GLY A 73 17.42 9.11 -9.20
C GLY A 73 18.52 8.37 -8.45
N GLU A 74 19.75 8.48 -8.92
CA GLU A 74 20.91 8.38 -8.05
C GLU A 74 21.18 9.80 -7.53
N HIS A 75 21.16 9.95 -6.22
CA HIS A 75 21.89 11.04 -5.57
C HIS A 75 23.39 10.82 -5.83
N GLN A 76 23.82 11.05 -7.06
CA GLN A 76 25.23 11.22 -7.36
C GLN A 76 25.58 12.58 -6.76
N ARG A 77 26.38 12.55 -5.68
CA ARG A 77 26.99 13.75 -5.12
C ARG A 77 27.52 14.56 -6.29
N GLU A 78 26.94 15.73 -6.53
CA GLU A 78 27.37 16.62 -7.60
C GLU A 78 28.87 16.82 -7.42
N ASP A 79 29.65 16.25 -8.33
CA ASP A 79 31.06 16.56 -8.44
C ASP A 79 31.08 18.08 -8.72
N PRO A 80 31.68 18.91 -7.85
CA PRO A 80 31.58 20.37 -7.97
C PRO A 80 32.23 20.89 -9.26
N ASN A 81 32.91 20.02 -10.00
CA ASN A 81 33.60 20.33 -11.22
C ASN A 81 32.75 20.01 -12.46
N THR A 82 31.67 20.77 -12.64
CA THR A 82 30.79 20.70 -13.82
C THR A 82 31.28 21.58 -14.99
N LEU A 83 32.36 22.34 -14.80
CA LEU A 83 32.93 23.22 -15.81
C LEU A 83 34.03 22.52 -16.62
N SER A 84 34.05 22.80 -17.93
CA SER A 84 35.14 22.38 -18.81
C SER A 84 36.43 23.12 -18.43
N ASP A 85 37.59 22.54 -18.77
CA ASP A 85 38.87 23.17 -18.42
C ASP A 85 39.07 24.52 -19.12
N GLU A 86 38.44 24.73 -20.28
CA GLU A 86 38.40 26.01 -20.98
C GLU A 86 37.57 27.05 -20.21
N ASP A 87 36.43 26.66 -19.62
CA ASP A 87 35.57 27.58 -18.86
C ASP A 87 36.20 28.04 -17.54
N LYS A 88 37.10 27.24 -16.96
CA LYS A 88 37.80 27.59 -15.71
C LYS A 88 38.77 28.75 -15.89
N GLU A 89 39.37 28.88 -17.08
CA GLU A 89 40.32 29.95 -17.38
C GLU A 89 39.65 31.34 -17.39
N TYR A 90 38.32 31.39 -17.61
CA TYR A 90 37.55 32.65 -17.58
C TYR A 90 37.19 33.15 -16.17
N ILE A 91 37.30 32.30 -15.15
CA ILE A 91 36.91 32.64 -13.76
C ILE A 91 38.12 33.09 -12.92
N ASN A 92 39.35 32.83 -13.40
CA ASN A 92 40.61 33.19 -12.72
C ASN A 92 41.27 34.43 -13.34
#